data_AF-A0A376KUI1-F1
#
_entry.id   AF-A0A376KUI1-F1
#
_cell.length_a   1.000
_cell.length_b   1.000
_cell.length_c   1.000
_cell.angle_alpha   90.00
_cell.angle_beta   90.00
_cell.angle_gamma   90.00
#
_symmetry.space_group_name_H-M   'P 1'
#
loop_
_entity.id
_entity.type
_entity.pdbx_description
1 polymer ?
#
loop_
_entity_poly.entity_id
_entity_poly.type
_entity_poly.pdbx_seq_one_letter_code
_entity_poly.pdbx_strand_id
1 'polypeptide(L)'
;MIEGQAPMTPLRPETIGKGKFKGILPLDRWMIDPVLTRRIKDMGPDLGKPEFYDVVTTATGIPAWRIHHSRLIRFDGVTLPFQQKMTENEWGMSVVERIWDRLTAFDSATVGAAQLVYKAHLRTYSVEKLRELIALGGPAYEALLKNIDLIRQFQSNEGMTLMDSRDKFETHQYSFSGLDDILSQFAEQISGAVGIPLVRLFGQSRKDFLPAMQTLPTITTASVRCRRGVLRLPVRRILDIMHRSELGKPLPDDFTFEFNPLWQMSDVDRSTGGVKHHQRNQYSAG
;
A
#
# COMPACT_ATOMS: atom_id res chain seq x y z
N MET A 1 10.38 -25.32 0.40
CA MET A 1 11.66 -26.04 0.33
C MET A 1 11.46 -27.43 0.92
N ILE A 2 11.74 -28.46 0.13
CA ILE A 2 11.56 -29.87 0.52
C ILE A 2 12.87 -30.61 0.23
N GLU A 3 13.46 -31.18 1.26
CA GLU A 3 14.72 -31.91 1.17
C GLU A 3 14.53 -33.28 0.50
N GLY A 4 15.50 -33.70 -0.32
CA GLY A 4 15.49 -35.01 -0.98
C GLY A 4 14.72 -35.06 -2.31
N GLN A 5 14.15 -33.95 -2.79
CA GLN A 5 13.56 -33.86 -4.11
C GLN A 5 14.14 -32.68 -4.89
N ALA A 6 14.59 -32.92 -6.12
CA ALA A 6 15.20 -31.88 -6.96
C ALA A 6 14.18 -30.78 -7.36
N PRO A 7 14.52 -29.48 -7.26
CA PRO A 7 13.61 -28.38 -7.58
C PRO A 7 13.03 -28.41 -9.00
N MET A 8 13.78 -28.93 -9.96
CA MET A 8 13.37 -29.04 -11.36
C MET A 8 12.34 -30.16 -11.60
N THR A 9 12.11 -31.06 -10.65
CA THR A 9 11.16 -32.17 -10.85
C THR A 9 9.78 -31.83 -10.28
N PRO A 10 8.70 -32.43 -10.81
CA PRO A 10 7.38 -32.32 -10.20
C PRO A 10 7.39 -32.64 -8.71
N LEU A 11 6.56 -31.93 -7.95
CA LEU A 11 6.37 -32.15 -6.54
C LEU A 11 5.66 -33.50 -6.37
N ARG A 12 6.24 -34.37 -5.55
CA ARG A 12 5.71 -35.69 -5.22
C ARG A 12 5.32 -35.74 -3.75
N PRO A 13 4.09 -35.35 -3.36
CA PRO A 13 3.66 -35.28 -1.96
C PRO A 13 3.80 -36.62 -1.22
N GLU A 14 3.59 -37.74 -1.91
CA GLU A 14 3.68 -39.10 -1.39
C GLU A 14 5.10 -39.51 -0.94
N THR A 15 6.13 -38.86 -1.48
CA THR A 15 7.53 -39.14 -1.11
C THR A 15 8.07 -38.19 -0.03
N ILE A 16 7.24 -37.32 0.53
CA ILE A 16 7.63 -36.41 1.60
C ILE A 16 7.70 -37.21 2.91
N GLY A 17 8.92 -37.59 3.30
CA GLY A 17 9.20 -38.24 4.58
C GLY A 17 9.20 -37.26 5.76
N LYS A 18 9.35 -37.81 6.98
CA LYS A 18 9.36 -37.03 8.22
C LYS A 18 10.54 -36.04 8.25
N GLY A 19 10.28 -34.78 8.63
CA GLY A 19 11.28 -33.71 8.76
C GLY A 19 11.86 -33.18 7.44
N LYS A 20 11.24 -33.50 6.30
CA LYS A 20 11.74 -33.11 4.96
C LYS A 20 11.27 -31.73 4.51
N PHE A 21 10.19 -31.19 5.07
CA PHE A 21 9.81 -29.80 4.82
C PHE A 21 10.72 -28.86 5.61
N LYS A 22 11.44 -27.97 4.92
CA LYS A 22 12.38 -27.01 5.54
C LYS A 22 11.84 -25.58 5.61
N GLY A 23 10.61 -25.35 5.14
CA GLY A 23 9.96 -24.04 5.15
C GLY A 23 9.66 -23.48 3.75
N ILE A 24 9.22 -22.23 3.71
CA ILE A 24 8.82 -21.51 2.50
C ILE A 24 9.85 -20.42 2.23
N LEU A 25 10.29 -20.31 0.98
CA LEU A 25 11.20 -19.26 0.54
C LEU A 25 10.37 -18.22 -0.22
N PRO A 26 10.16 -17.01 0.34
CA PRO A 26 9.53 -15.92 -0.39
C PRO A 26 10.50 -15.41 -1.46
N LEU A 27 10.05 -15.40 -2.71
CA LEU A 27 10.75 -14.80 -3.85
C LEU A 27 9.88 -13.68 -4.40
N ASP A 28 10.45 -12.50 -4.58
CA ASP A 28 9.75 -11.44 -5.30
C ASP A 28 9.75 -11.70 -6.81
N ARG A 29 8.93 -10.94 -7.55
CA ARG A 29 8.77 -11.10 -9.00
C ARG A 29 10.05 -10.85 -9.81
N TRP A 30 11.02 -10.15 -9.24
CA TRP A 30 12.29 -9.78 -9.88
C TRP A 30 13.40 -10.79 -9.60
N MET A 31 13.18 -11.69 -8.63
CA MET A 31 14.11 -12.79 -8.34
C MET A 31 13.84 -14.04 -9.18
N ILE A 32 12.70 -14.11 -9.88
CA ILE A 32 12.26 -15.32 -10.57
C ILE A 32 11.59 -15.02 -11.92
N ASP A 33 12.10 -15.64 -12.98
CA ASP A 33 11.58 -15.50 -14.34
C ASP A 33 10.85 -16.76 -14.81
N PRO A 34 9.63 -16.65 -15.36
CA PRO A 34 8.96 -17.78 -15.99
C PRO A 34 9.61 -18.16 -17.32
N VAL A 35 9.80 -19.46 -17.54
CA VAL A 35 10.30 -19.99 -18.81
C VAL A 35 9.15 -20.01 -19.82
N LEU A 36 9.05 -18.95 -20.64
CA LEU A 36 7.94 -18.75 -21.57
C LEU A 36 7.92 -19.74 -22.76
N THR A 37 9.03 -20.43 -23.02
CA THR A 37 9.16 -21.42 -24.10
C THR A 37 8.61 -22.80 -23.74
N ARG A 38 8.43 -23.10 -22.45
CA ARG A 38 7.90 -24.38 -21.97
C ARG A 38 6.60 -24.18 -21.20
N ARG A 39 5.55 -24.83 -21.69
CA ARG A 39 4.17 -24.65 -21.22
C ARG A 39 3.55 -25.97 -20.82
N ILE A 40 2.70 -25.89 -19.80
CA ILE A 40 1.87 -27.01 -19.37
C ILE A 40 0.82 -27.27 -20.44
N LYS A 41 0.80 -28.51 -20.95
CA LYS A 41 -0.15 -28.96 -21.98
C LYS A 41 -1.28 -29.81 -21.40
N ASP A 42 -1.13 -30.26 -20.17
CA ASP A 42 -2.13 -31.08 -19.50
C ASP A 42 -3.40 -30.26 -19.24
N MET A 43 -4.54 -30.88 -19.53
CA MET A 43 -5.85 -30.26 -19.30
C MET A 43 -6.06 -30.10 -17.79
N GLY A 44 -6.15 -28.85 -17.34
CA GLY A 44 -6.35 -28.53 -15.93
C GLY A 44 -6.26 -27.03 -15.65
N PRO A 45 -6.35 -26.62 -14.37
CA PRO A 45 -6.31 -25.21 -13.95
C PRO A 45 -5.01 -24.47 -14.31
N ASP A 46 -3.95 -25.22 -14.62
CA ASP A 46 -2.63 -24.69 -14.96
C ASP A 46 -2.30 -24.77 -16.46
N LEU A 47 -3.24 -25.20 -17.29
CA LEU A 47 -3.07 -25.26 -18.75
C LEU A 47 -2.57 -23.91 -19.31
N GLY A 48 -1.51 -23.96 -20.12
CA GLY A 48 -0.92 -22.79 -20.76
C GLY A 48 -0.01 -21.94 -19.86
N LYS A 49 0.11 -22.24 -18.56
CA LYS A 49 1.07 -21.55 -17.68
C LYS A 49 2.51 -22.04 -17.93
N PRO A 50 3.53 -21.25 -17.53
CA PRO A 50 4.92 -21.67 -17.57
C PRO A 50 5.13 -22.94 -16.73
N GLU A 51 5.79 -23.93 -17.31
CA GLU A 51 6.11 -25.21 -16.64
C GLU A 51 7.26 -25.02 -15.64
N PHE A 52 8.20 -24.14 -15.97
CA PHE A 52 9.41 -23.87 -15.20
C PHE A 52 9.58 -22.39 -14.91
N TYR A 53 10.28 -22.13 -13.82
CA TYR A 53 10.65 -20.80 -13.38
C TYR A 53 12.12 -20.80 -12.94
N ASP A 54 12.90 -19.85 -13.42
CA ASP A 54 14.33 -19.73 -13.15
C ASP A 54 14.59 -18.65 -12.11
N VAL A 55 15.33 -18.99 -11.06
CA VAL A 55 15.82 -18.00 -10.09
C VAL A 55 17.00 -17.26 -10.72
N VAL A 56 16.82 -15.96 -10.99
CA VAL A 56 17.79 -15.14 -11.73
C VAL A 56 18.70 -14.32 -10.83
N THR A 57 18.28 -14.04 -9.59
CA THR A 57 19.04 -13.22 -8.66
C THR A 57 19.84 -14.11 -7.70
N THR A 58 21.09 -14.41 -8.06
CA THR A 58 22.01 -15.25 -7.26
C THR A 58 22.75 -14.49 -6.16
N ALA A 59 22.74 -13.15 -6.20
CA ALA A 59 23.40 -12.29 -5.22
C ALA A 59 22.83 -12.41 -3.79
N THR A 60 21.67 -13.04 -3.63
CA THR A 60 21.00 -13.28 -2.34
C THR A 60 21.46 -14.55 -1.62
N GLY A 61 22.41 -15.30 -2.20
CA GLY A 61 22.84 -16.61 -1.68
C GLY A 61 21.88 -17.75 -2.02
N ILE A 62 20.81 -17.46 -2.79
CA ILE A 62 19.90 -18.46 -3.34
C ILE A 62 20.53 -19.01 -4.63
N PRO A 63 20.71 -20.34 -4.76
CA PRO A 63 21.28 -20.89 -5.98
C PRO A 63 20.39 -20.63 -7.20
N ALA A 64 21.00 -20.56 -8.40
CA ALA A 64 20.29 -20.46 -9.67
C ALA A 64 19.52 -21.75 -9.99
N TRP A 65 18.40 -21.96 -9.30
CA TRP A 65 17.55 -23.13 -9.48
C TRP A 65 16.53 -22.91 -10.58
N ARG A 66 16.34 -23.94 -11.40
CA ARG A 66 15.13 -24.11 -12.21
C ARG A 66 14.09 -24.86 -11.38
N ILE A 67 12.94 -24.25 -11.16
CA ILE A 67 11.88 -24.74 -10.28
C ILE A 67 10.66 -25.12 -11.12
N HIS A 68 10.14 -26.32 -10.92
CA HIS A 68 8.90 -26.78 -11.56
C HIS A 68 7.67 -26.07 -10.97
N HIS A 69 6.66 -25.72 -11.78
CA HIS A 69 5.47 -24.96 -11.37
C HIS A 69 4.74 -25.59 -10.15
N SER A 70 4.77 -26.93 -10.04
CA SER A 70 4.17 -27.65 -8.92
C SER A 70 4.88 -27.42 -7.57
N ARG A 71 6.05 -26.79 -7.53
CA ARG A 71 6.76 -26.46 -6.29
C ARG A 71 6.59 -25.00 -5.88
N LEU A 72 5.87 -24.23 -6.70
CA LEU A 72 5.65 -22.81 -6.50
C LEU A 72 4.20 -22.56 -6.12
N ILE A 73 4.02 -21.50 -5.34
CA ILE A 73 2.73 -20.87 -5.09
C ILE A 73 2.88 -19.47 -5.65
N ARG A 74 2.17 -19.21 -6.75
CA ARG A 74 2.24 -17.94 -7.47
C ARG A 74 1.09 -17.06 -7.01
N PHE A 75 1.43 -15.86 -6.55
CA PHE A 75 0.46 -14.81 -6.24
C PHE A 75 0.53 -13.75 -7.33
N ASP A 76 -0.36 -13.85 -8.31
CA ASP A 76 -0.48 -12.84 -9.35
C ASP A 76 -1.24 -11.61 -8.84
N GLY A 77 -0.90 -10.45 -9.38
CA GLY A 77 -1.63 -9.21 -9.20
C GLY A 77 -2.96 -9.20 -9.97
N VAL A 78 -3.37 -8.04 -10.45
CA VAL A 78 -4.58 -7.89 -11.26
C VAL A 78 -4.38 -8.61 -12.60
N THR A 79 -5.34 -9.45 -12.98
CA THR A 79 -5.31 -10.18 -14.25
C THR A 79 -5.27 -9.23 -15.44
N LEU A 80 -4.31 -9.46 -16.34
CA LEU A 80 -4.13 -8.68 -17.56
C LEU A 80 -4.63 -9.43 -18.81
N PRO A 81 -5.11 -8.72 -19.84
CA PRO A 81 -5.27 -9.27 -21.18
C PRO A 81 -3.97 -9.86 -21.69
N PHE A 82 -4.06 -10.89 -22.55
CA PHE A 82 -2.92 -11.70 -22.98
C PHE A 82 -1.68 -10.89 -23.42
N GLN A 83 -1.85 -9.88 -24.27
CA GLN A 83 -0.74 -9.08 -24.79
C GLN A 83 -0.01 -8.27 -23.70
N GLN A 84 -0.78 -7.62 -22.81
CA GLN A 84 -0.21 -6.90 -21.66
C GLN A 84 0.42 -7.85 -20.64
N LYS A 85 -0.16 -9.05 -20.50
CA LYS A 85 0.40 -10.09 -19.67
C LYS A 85 1.78 -10.52 -20.18
N MET A 86 1.98 -10.63 -21.49
CA MET A 86 3.28 -10.99 -22.08
C MET A 86 4.36 -9.94 -21.79
N THR A 87 4.02 -8.65 -21.81
CA THR A 87 4.98 -7.58 -21.50
C THR A 87 5.38 -7.58 -20.02
N GLU A 88 4.54 -8.09 -19.13
CA GLU A 88 4.82 -8.26 -17.70
C GLU A 88 5.41 -9.64 -17.35
N ASN A 89 6.08 -10.34 -18.28
CA ASN A 89 6.58 -11.71 -18.04
C ASN A 89 5.49 -12.64 -17.49
N GLU A 90 4.28 -12.51 -17.99
CA GLU A 90 3.07 -13.18 -17.53
C GLU A 90 2.62 -12.88 -16.10
N TRP A 91 3.23 -11.93 -15.41
CA TRP A 91 2.73 -11.41 -14.13
C TRP A 91 1.45 -10.62 -14.31
N GLY A 92 0.68 -10.54 -13.23
CA GLY A 92 -0.44 -9.61 -13.13
C GLY A 92 0.06 -8.19 -12.86
N MET A 93 -0.76 -7.21 -13.22
CA MET A 93 -0.50 -5.80 -12.94
C MET A 93 -0.50 -5.54 -11.43
N SER A 94 0.40 -4.67 -10.98
CA SER A 94 0.42 -4.26 -9.58
C SER A 94 -0.88 -3.53 -9.20
N VAL A 95 -1.43 -3.83 -8.02
CA VAL A 95 -2.58 -3.07 -7.48
C VAL A 95 -2.21 -1.59 -7.28
N VAL A 96 -0.93 -1.31 -7.04
CA VAL A 96 -0.40 0.05 -6.84
C VAL A 96 -0.39 0.84 -8.15
N GLU A 97 -0.11 0.21 -9.29
CA GLU A 97 -0.06 0.89 -10.58
C GLU A 97 -1.40 1.52 -10.94
N ARG A 98 -2.51 0.86 -10.60
CA ARG A 98 -3.87 1.40 -10.82
C ARG A 98 -4.15 2.71 -10.08
N ILE A 99 -3.50 2.92 -8.94
CA ILE A 99 -3.72 4.11 -8.09
C ILE A 99 -2.58 5.12 -8.19
N TRP A 100 -1.55 4.85 -9.00
CA TRP A 100 -0.32 5.59 -9.02
C TRP A 100 -0.52 7.08 -9.31
N ASP A 101 -1.35 7.41 -10.30
CA ASP A 101 -1.65 8.81 -10.63
C ASP A 101 -2.33 9.56 -9.48
N ARG A 102 -3.22 8.88 -8.75
CA ARG A 102 -3.94 9.46 -7.61
C ARG A 102 -3.03 9.61 -6.40
N LEU A 103 -2.15 8.63 -6.19
CA LEU A 103 -1.13 8.69 -5.15
C LEU A 103 -0.15 9.83 -5.40
N THR A 104 0.32 9.97 -6.64
CA THR A 104 1.24 11.03 -7.06
C THR A 104 0.61 12.41 -6.92
N ALA A 105 -0.66 12.56 -7.31
CA ALA A 105 -1.39 13.81 -7.15
C ALA A 105 -1.55 14.19 -5.66
N PHE A 106 -1.88 13.23 -4.80
CA PHE A 106 -2.00 13.46 -3.36
C PHE A 106 -0.66 13.84 -2.73
N ASP A 107 0.41 13.11 -3.04
CA ASP A 107 1.78 13.41 -2.57
C ASP A 107 2.23 14.81 -3.02
N SER A 108 2.00 15.14 -4.29
CA SER A 108 2.32 16.48 -4.82
C SER A 108 1.53 17.58 -4.11
N ALA A 109 0.26 17.34 -3.81
CA ALA A 109 -0.60 18.30 -3.11
C ALA A 109 -0.16 18.51 -1.66
N THR A 110 0.22 17.45 -0.93
CA THR A 110 0.70 17.56 0.46
C THR A 110 2.06 18.26 0.52
N VAL A 111 2.97 17.96 -0.42
CA VAL A 111 4.24 18.68 -0.56
C VAL A 111 4.00 20.16 -0.89
N GLY A 112 3.09 20.46 -1.83
CA GLY A 112 2.72 21.82 -2.17
C GLY A 112 2.10 22.59 -0.99
N ALA A 113 1.22 21.93 -0.23
CA ALA A 113 0.65 22.48 1.00
C ALA A 113 1.73 22.83 2.03
N ALA A 114 2.69 21.93 2.27
CA ALA A 114 3.80 22.19 3.18
C ALA A 114 4.63 23.40 2.72
N GLN A 115 4.94 23.49 1.42
CA GLN A 115 5.66 24.63 0.86
C GLN A 115 4.90 25.95 1.05
N LEU A 116 3.57 25.95 0.91
CA LEU A 116 2.73 27.12 1.17
C LEU A 116 2.79 27.56 2.64
N VAL A 117 2.77 26.62 3.58
CA VAL A 117 2.93 26.91 5.02
C VAL A 117 4.29 27.54 5.30
N TYR A 118 5.37 27.02 4.72
CA TYR A 118 6.70 27.64 4.86
C TYR A 118 6.75 29.05 4.26
N LYS A 119 6.03 29.28 3.16
CA LYS A 119 5.96 30.59 2.50
C LYS A 119 5.06 31.59 3.22
N ALA A 120 4.16 31.14 4.10
CA ALA A 120 3.22 31.98 4.84
C ALA A 120 3.90 33.05 5.70
N HIS A 121 5.14 32.79 6.12
CA HIS A 121 5.94 33.68 6.96
C HIS A 121 7.03 34.42 6.20
N LEU A 122 7.00 34.41 4.86
CA LEU A 122 7.97 35.17 4.06
C LEU A 122 7.78 36.66 4.28
N ARG A 123 8.92 37.31 4.48
CA ARG A 123 9.06 38.75 4.66
C ARG A 123 9.85 39.28 3.48
N THR A 124 9.34 40.31 2.82
CA THR A 124 10.04 40.96 1.72
C THR A 124 10.71 42.22 2.28
N TYR A 125 12.02 42.34 2.08
CA TYR A 125 12.78 43.54 2.43
C TYR A 125 13.33 44.16 1.15
N SER A 126 12.87 45.37 0.83
CA SER A 126 13.28 46.10 -0.37
C SER A 126 14.27 47.20 0.01
N VAL A 127 15.43 47.18 -0.65
CA VAL A 127 16.53 48.15 -0.47
C VAL A 127 16.73 48.94 -1.74
N GLU A 128 16.85 50.26 -1.62
CA GLU A 128 17.12 51.14 -2.75
C GLU A 128 18.48 50.83 -3.40
N LYS A 129 18.56 50.77 -4.73
CA LYS A 129 19.81 50.51 -5.49
C LYS A 129 20.58 49.24 -5.11
N LEU A 130 19.90 48.22 -4.57
CA LEU A 130 20.52 46.95 -4.17
C LEU A 130 21.43 46.33 -5.24
N ARG A 131 21.03 46.36 -6.52
CA ARG A 131 21.82 45.80 -7.63
C ARG A 131 23.14 46.54 -7.84
N GLU A 132 23.15 47.87 -7.73
CA GLU A 132 24.36 48.69 -7.86
C GLU A 132 25.31 48.43 -6.69
N LEU A 133 24.79 48.31 -5.47
CA LEU A 133 25.57 47.99 -4.28
C LEU A 133 26.24 46.60 -4.35
N ILE A 134 25.52 45.60 -4.84
CA ILE A 134 26.08 44.25 -5.07
C ILE A 134 27.18 44.30 -6.14
N ALA A 135 26.96 45.06 -7.22
CA ALA A 135 27.92 45.19 -8.32
C ALA A 135 29.19 45.95 -7.93
N LEU A 136 29.07 46.96 -7.05
CA LEU A 136 30.20 47.77 -6.58
C LEU A 136 31.07 47.01 -5.56
N GLY A 137 30.46 46.16 -4.73
CA GLY A 137 31.14 45.39 -3.69
C GLY A 137 31.80 46.25 -2.60
N GLY A 138 32.67 45.63 -1.80
CA GLY A 138 33.48 46.32 -0.79
C GLY A 138 32.74 46.71 0.50
N PRO A 139 33.25 47.70 1.26
CA PRO A 139 32.76 48.02 2.61
C PRO A 139 31.27 48.36 2.69
N ALA A 140 30.72 48.95 1.62
CA ALA A 140 29.30 49.29 1.55
C ALA A 140 28.38 48.05 1.46
N TYR A 141 28.83 46.99 0.76
CA TYR A 141 28.11 45.73 0.69
C TYR A 141 28.19 44.94 2.02
N GLU A 142 29.36 44.94 2.66
CA GLU A 142 29.53 44.33 3.99
C GLU A 142 28.67 45.04 5.06
N ALA A 143 28.56 46.37 4.99
CA ALA A 143 27.69 47.13 5.87
C ALA A 143 26.20 46.78 5.68
N LEU A 144 25.78 46.51 4.44
CA LEU A 144 24.42 46.05 4.14
C LEU A 144 24.15 44.66 4.74
N LEU A 145 25.07 43.71 4.56
CA LEU A 145 24.92 42.37 5.15
C LEU A 145 24.84 42.45 6.68
N LYS A 146 25.67 43.29 7.30
CA LYS A 146 25.63 43.54 8.75
C LYS A 146 24.30 44.17 9.19
N ASN A 147 23.72 45.07 8.41
CA ASN A 147 22.39 45.64 8.67
C ASN A 147 21.32 44.53 8.68
N ILE A 148 21.29 43.66 7.65
CA ILE A 148 20.35 42.53 7.61
C ILE A 148 20.53 41.58 8.80
N ASP A 149 21.77 41.32 9.21
CA ASP A 149 22.04 40.49 10.38
C ASP A 149 21.56 41.14 11.70
N LEU A 150 21.71 42.47 11.83
CA LEU A 150 21.17 43.20 12.98
C LEU A 150 19.65 43.13 13.00
N ILE A 151 18.99 43.34 11.85
CA ILE A 151 17.53 43.18 11.73
C ILE A 151 17.11 41.78 12.17
N ARG A 152 17.79 40.73 11.70
CA ARG A 152 17.50 39.35 12.08
C ARG A 152 17.69 39.09 13.58
N GLN A 153 18.69 39.70 14.21
CA GLN A 153 18.95 39.56 15.65
C GLN A 153 17.90 40.28 16.50
N PHE A 154 17.49 41.49 16.11
CA PHE A 154 16.51 42.28 16.85
C PHE A 154 15.06 41.84 16.59
N GLN A 155 14.79 41.17 15.46
CA GLN A 155 13.49 40.61 15.14
C GLN A 155 13.22 39.26 15.83
N SER A 156 13.57 39.16 17.12
CA SER A 156 13.14 38.07 17.99
C SER A 156 11.81 38.43 18.69
N ASN A 157 11.25 37.52 19.50
CA ASN A 157 9.91 37.48 20.11
C ASN A 157 9.25 38.79 20.60
N GLU A 158 9.99 39.89 20.77
CA GLU A 158 9.49 41.20 21.20
C GLU A 158 8.93 42.06 20.05
N GLY A 159 9.13 41.64 18.79
CA GLY A 159 8.37 42.16 17.63
C GLY A 159 8.79 43.53 17.09
N MET A 160 9.81 44.19 17.65
CA MET A 160 10.29 45.48 17.16
C MET A 160 11.26 45.31 15.99
N THR A 161 10.90 45.81 14.81
CA THR A 161 11.77 45.81 13.62
C THR A 161 12.37 47.21 13.43
N LEU A 162 13.68 47.34 13.57
CA LEU A 162 14.42 48.57 13.30
C LEU A 162 14.84 48.61 11.82
N MET A 163 14.48 49.66 11.10
CA MET A 163 14.78 49.81 9.67
C MET A 163 15.01 51.28 9.31
N ASP A 164 15.75 51.54 8.23
CA ASP A 164 15.87 52.88 7.67
C ASP A 164 14.52 53.32 7.08
N SER A 165 14.24 54.63 7.16
CA SER A 165 13.10 55.30 6.54
C SER A 165 12.93 55.05 5.04
N ARG A 166 14.01 54.75 4.30
CA ARG A 166 13.96 54.50 2.85
C ARG A 166 13.72 53.04 2.48
N ASP A 167 14.00 52.11 3.39
CA ASP A 167 13.78 50.68 3.15
C ASP A 167 12.30 50.34 3.31
N LYS A 168 11.84 49.27 2.64
CA LYS A 168 10.44 48.80 2.77
C LYS A 168 10.41 47.38 3.28
N PHE A 169 9.66 47.17 4.36
CA PHE A 169 9.38 45.86 4.91
C PHE A 169 7.91 45.51 4.68
N GLU A 170 7.65 44.41 3.96
CA GLU A 170 6.30 43.94 3.65
C GLU A 170 6.10 42.51 4.14
N THR A 171 4.96 42.28 4.79
CA THR A 171 4.47 40.95 5.17
C THR A 171 3.28 40.61 4.31
N HIS A 172 3.39 39.54 3.51
CA HIS A 172 2.26 39.02 2.75
C HIS A 172 1.50 38.00 3.60
N GLN A 173 0.28 38.35 4.00
CA GLN A 173 -0.60 37.41 4.68
C GLN A 173 -1.21 36.45 3.66
N TYR A 174 -0.89 35.17 3.78
CA TYR A 174 -1.51 34.11 2.98
C TYR A 174 -2.72 33.52 3.71
N SER A 175 -3.85 33.41 3.00
CA SER A 175 -5.02 32.66 3.44
C SER A 175 -5.05 31.30 2.75
N PHE A 176 -5.26 30.22 3.51
CA PHE A 176 -5.26 28.84 3.02
C PHE A 176 -6.68 28.27 2.82
N SER A 177 -7.64 29.10 2.44
CA SER A 177 -9.03 28.67 2.24
C SER A 177 -9.15 27.58 1.17
N GLY A 178 -9.84 26.48 1.50
CA GLY A 178 -10.13 25.38 0.56
C GLY A 178 -9.02 24.33 0.39
N LEU A 179 -7.85 24.52 1.00
CA LEU A 179 -6.75 23.55 0.91
C LEU A 179 -7.09 22.22 1.60
N ASP A 180 -7.75 22.28 2.76
CA ASP A 180 -8.24 21.10 3.49
C ASP A 180 -9.24 20.28 2.66
N ASP A 181 -10.15 20.96 1.95
CA ASP A 181 -11.16 20.30 1.11
C ASP A 181 -10.52 19.59 -0.08
N ILE A 182 -9.51 20.20 -0.72
CA ILE A 182 -8.77 19.59 -1.82
C ILE A 182 -8.00 18.35 -1.34
N LEU A 183 -7.29 18.44 -0.22
CA LEU A 183 -6.56 17.30 0.35
C LEU A 183 -7.50 16.17 0.75
N SER A 184 -8.64 16.50 1.33
CA SER A 184 -9.69 15.53 1.69
C SER A 184 -10.25 14.82 0.45
N GLN A 185 -10.52 15.54 -0.64
CA GLN A 185 -11.00 14.96 -1.90
C GLN A 185 -9.98 13.99 -2.52
N PHE A 186 -8.68 14.31 -2.46
CA PHE A 186 -7.65 13.39 -2.93
C PHE A 186 -7.57 12.11 -2.07
N ALA A 187 -7.66 12.24 -0.75
CA ALA A 187 -7.72 11.08 0.15
C ALA A 187 -8.94 10.19 -0.14
N GLU A 188 -10.10 10.79 -0.43
CA GLU A 188 -11.31 10.07 -0.83
C GLU A 188 -11.15 9.33 -2.17
N GLN A 189 -10.52 9.95 -3.17
CA GLN A 189 -10.23 9.30 -4.45
C GLN A 189 -9.35 8.06 -4.26
N ILE A 190 -8.34 8.15 -3.39
CA ILE A 190 -7.48 7.00 -3.06
C ILE A 190 -8.30 5.90 -2.38
N SER A 191 -9.09 6.23 -1.34
CA SER A 191 -9.96 5.29 -0.64
C SER A 191 -10.96 4.59 -1.58
N GLY A 192 -11.56 5.35 -2.50
CA GLY A 192 -12.45 4.81 -3.53
C GLY A 192 -11.72 3.86 -4.49
N ALA A 193 -10.49 4.20 -4.89
CA ALA A 193 -9.71 3.38 -5.81
C ALA A 193 -9.21 2.07 -5.19
N VAL A 194 -8.85 2.06 -3.90
CA VAL A 194 -8.40 0.84 -3.20
C VAL A 194 -9.55 0.03 -2.59
N GLY A 195 -10.77 0.56 -2.58
CA GLY A 195 -11.94 -0.09 -1.96
C GLY A 195 -11.85 -0.19 -0.43
N ILE A 196 -11.02 0.66 0.20
CA ILE A 196 -10.84 0.73 1.66
C ILE A 196 -11.45 2.05 2.14
N PRO A 197 -12.44 2.02 3.05
CA PRO A 197 -13.09 3.23 3.55
C PRO A 197 -12.09 4.24 4.14
N LEU A 198 -12.35 5.54 3.92
CA LEU A 198 -11.50 6.65 4.39
C LEU A 198 -11.16 6.56 5.88
N VAL A 199 -12.16 6.24 6.71
CA VAL A 199 -11.98 6.08 8.16
C VAL A 199 -10.99 4.97 8.52
N ARG A 200 -10.90 3.91 7.70
CA ARG A 200 -9.96 2.81 7.93
C ARG A 200 -8.58 3.09 7.34
N LEU A 201 -8.53 3.75 6.19
CA LEU A 201 -7.28 4.01 5.46
C LEU A 201 -6.50 5.20 6.03
N PHE A 202 -7.20 6.30 6.34
CA PHE A 202 -6.62 7.56 6.80
C PHE A 202 -6.96 7.89 8.26
N GLY A 203 -7.81 7.12 8.93
CA GLY A 203 -8.25 7.43 10.30
C GLY A 203 -9.15 8.66 10.40
N GLN A 204 -9.63 9.18 9.27
CA GLN A 204 -10.44 10.39 9.19
C GLN A 204 -11.88 10.05 8.84
N SER A 205 -12.84 10.63 9.57
CA SER A 205 -14.24 10.63 9.20
C SER A 205 -14.53 11.76 8.22
N ARG A 206 -15.25 11.45 7.14
CA ARG A 206 -15.77 12.46 6.22
C ARG A 206 -16.76 13.37 6.97
N LYS A 207 -16.66 14.69 6.78
CA LYS A 207 -17.48 15.69 7.50
C LYS A 207 -18.99 15.51 7.30
N ASP A 208 -19.41 14.89 6.18
CA ASP A 208 -20.83 14.84 5.77
C ASP A 208 -21.45 13.43 5.64
N PHE A 209 -20.75 12.36 6.03
CA PHE A 209 -21.28 10.98 5.92
C PHE A 209 -21.75 10.45 7.28
N LEU A 210 -22.95 9.83 7.29
CA LEU A 210 -23.54 9.09 8.43
C LEU A 210 -22.50 8.19 9.13
N PRO A 211 -22.67 7.89 10.43
CA PRO A 211 -21.60 7.35 11.27
C PRO A 211 -20.97 6.11 10.62
N ALA A 212 -19.71 6.25 10.24
CA ALA A 212 -18.91 5.27 9.50
C ALA A 212 -18.93 3.86 10.12
N MET A 213 -19.28 3.74 11.40
CA MET A 213 -19.40 2.50 12.14
C MET A 213 -20.36 1.47 11.53
N GLN A 214 -21.43 1.86 10.83
CA GLN A 214 -22.39 0.90 10.29
C GLN A 214 -21.97 0.26 8.95
N THR A 215 -21.16 0.95 8.14
CA THR A 215 -20.78 0.49 6.78
C THR A 215 -19.38 -0.12 6.71
N LEU A 216 -18.50 0.22 7.66
CA LEU A 216 -17.14 -0.34 7.80
C LEU A 216 -17.08 -1.88 7.86
N PRO A 217 -17.95 -2.59 8.60
CA PRO A 217 -17.88 -4.05 8.71
C PRO A 217 -18.18 -4.75 7.38
N THR A 218 -19.16 -4.25 6.62
CA THR A 218 -19.62 -4.85 5.36
C THR A 218 -18.55 -4.78 4.27
N ILE A 219 -17.91 -3.62 4.10
CA ILE A 219 -16.89 -3.39 3.05
C ILE A 219 -15.61 -4.18 3.36
N THR A 220 -15.20 -4.21 4.64
CA THR A 220 -14.02 -4.97 5.10
C THR A 220 -14.23 -6.48 4.89
N THR A 221 -15.43 -6.98 5.17
CA THR A 221 -15.77 -8.39 5.02
C THR A 221 -15.74 -8.84 3.56
N ALA A 222 -16.24 -8.02 2.62
CA ALA A 222 -16.22 -8.33 1.19
C ALA A 222 -14.78 -8.45 0.64
N SER A 223 -13.91 -7.48 0.97
CA SER A 223 -12.50 -7.48 0.53
C SER A 223 -11.73 -8.69 1.07
N VAL A 224 -11.98 -9.06 2.32
CA VAL A 224 -11.31 -10.21 2.95
C VAL A 224 -11.86 -11.54 2.44
N ARG A 225 -13.15 -11.64 2.15
CA ARG A 225 -13.75 -12.82 1.52
C ARG A 225 -13.08 -13.14 0.18
N CYS A 226 -12.82 -12.12 -0.64
CA CYS A 226 -12.11 -12.29 -1.91
C CYS A 226 -10.68 -12.84 -1.69
N ARG A 227 -9.94 -12.27 -0.73
CA ARG A 227 -8.58 -12.74 -0.35
C ARG A 227 -8.58 -14.17 0.20
N ARG A 228 -9.59 -14.57 0.98
CA ARG A 228 -9.73 -15.95 1.50
C ARG A 228 -9.89 -16.97 0.39
N GLY A 229 -10.65 -16.66 -0.66
CA GLY A 229 -10.83 -17.54 -1.81
C GLY A 229 -9.50 -17.88 -2.49
N VAL A 230 -8.66 -16.86 -2.71
CA VAL A 230 -7.33 -17.02 -3.33
C VAL A 230 -6.36 -17.79 -2.44
N LEU A 231 -6.40 -17.57 -1.11
CA LEU A 231 -5.47 -18.19 -0.16
C LEU A 231 -5.81 -19.63 0.19
N ARG A 232 -7.08 -20.06 0.03
CA ARG A 232 -7.54 -21.37 0.51
C ARG A 232 -6.79 -22.55 -0.10
N LEU A 233 -6.59 -22.53 -1.42
CA LEU A 233 -5.87 -23.60 -2.14
C LEU A 233 -4.36 -23.64 -1.75
N PRO A 234 -3.61 -22.51 -1.80
CA PRO A 234 -2.24 -22.45 -1.30
C PRO A 234 -2.08 -22.93 0.14
N VAL A 235 -2.94 -22.46 1.06
CA VAL A 235 -2.86 -22.81 2.48
C VAL A 235 -3.13 -24.30 2.67
N ARG A 236 -4.16 -24.87 2.02
CA ARG A 236 -4.42 -26.32 2.07
C ARG A 236 -3.20 -27.12 1.60
N ARG A 237 -2.56 -26.69 0.51
CA ARG A 237 -1.37 -27.34 -0.03
C ARG A 237 -0.20 -27.32 0.95
N ILE A 238 0.04 -26.19 1.60
CA ILE A 238 1.09 -26.05 2.63
C ILE A 238 0.77 -26.95 3.82
N LEU A 239 -0.48 -26.97 4.28
CA LEU A 239 -0.92 -27.81 5.40
C LEU A 239 -0.74 -29.31 5.09
N ASP A 240 -1.04 -29.76 3.87
CA ASP A 240 -0.78 -31.16 3.47
C ASP A 240 0.71 -31.50 3.50
N ILE A 241 1.57 -30.63 2.95
CA ILE A 241 3.03 -30.81 2.99
C ILE A 241 3.56 -30.83 4.43
N MET A 242 3.07 -29.93 5.28
CA MET A 242 3.44 -29.88 6.70
C MET A 242 2.98 -31.12 7.45
N HIS A 243 1.74 -31.56 7.25
CA HIS A 243 1.21 -32.75 7.93
C HIS A 243 2.04 -33.99 7.58
N ARG A 244 2.39 -34.17 6.30
CA ARG A 244 3.26 -35.27 5.85
C ARG A 244 4.65 -35.21 6.46
N SER A 245 5.24 -34.01 6.52
CA SER A 245 6.56 -33.82 7.11
C SER A 245 6.59 -34.00 8.62
N GLU A 246 5.58 -33.55 9.36
CA GLU A 246 5.59 -33.62 10.83
C GLU A 246 5.11 -34.98 11.36
N LEU A 247 4.01 -35.49 10.78
CA LEU A 247 3.32 -36.66 11.29
C LEU A 247 3.53 -37.92 10.43
N GLY A 248 4.21 -37.80 9.28
CA GLY A 248 4.51 -38.93 8.39
C GLY A 248 3.28 -39.55 7.72
N LYS A 249 2.13 -38.84 7.73
CA LYS A 249 0.85 -39.31 7.20
C LYS A 249 0.26 -38.25 6.27
N PRO A 250 -0.50 -38.66 5.23
CA PRO A 250 -1.23 -37.71 4.40
C PRO A 250 -2.27 -36.96 5.23
N LEU A 251 -2.61 -35.74 4.81
CA LEU A 251 -3.73 -34.99 5.37
C LEU A 251 -5.04 -35.78 5.16
N PRO A 252 -5.87 -35.96 6.21
CA PRO A 252 -7.17 -36.61 6.05
C PRO A 252 -8.04 -35.91 4.99
N ASP A 253 -8.79 -36.69 4.21
CA ASP A 253 -9.58 -36.15 3.10
C ASP A 253 -10.70 -35.20 3.58
N ASP A 254 -11.23 -35.46 4.76
CA ASP A 254 -12.25 -34.67 5.46
C ASP A 254 -11.70 -33.43 6.18
N PHE A 255 -10.38 -33.22 6.14
CA PHE A 255 -9.77 -32.05 6.78
C PHE A 255 -10.28 -30.76 6.13
N THR A 256 -10.81 -29.88 6.96
CA THR A 256 -11.20 -28.52 6.58
C THR A 256 -10.65 -27.53 7.58
N PHE A 257 -10.42 -26.31 7.12
CA PHE A 257 -10.04 -25.19 7.97
C PHE A 257 -10.89 -23.99 7.60
N GLU A 258 -11.20 -23.18 8.61
CA GLU A 258 -11.92 -21.93 8.43
C GLU A 258 -11.03 -20.76 8.82
N PHE A 259 -11.13 -19.69 8.06
CA PHE A 259 -10.51 -18.43 8.44
C PHE A 259 -11.39 -17.75 9.48
N ASN A 260 -10.84 -17.45 10.66
CA ASN A 260 -11.56 -16.76 11.73
C ASN A 260 -12.34 -15.55 11.19
N PRO A 261 -13.65 -15.42 11.44
CA PRO A 261 -14.42 -14.26 11.01
C PRO A 261 -13.79 -12.98 11.60
N LEU A 262 -13.61 -11.96 10.76
CA LEU A 262 -12.94 -10.72 11.18
C LEU A 262 -13.76 -9.90 12.18
N TRP A 263 -15.08 -10.02 12.09
CA TRP A 263 -16.00 -9.34 12.97
C TRP A 263 -16.91 -10.39 13.61
N GLN A 264 -16.90 -10.41 14.94
CA GLN A 264 -17.89 -11.12 15.73
C GLN A 264 -18.76 -10.02 16.34
N MET A 265 -20.07 -10.07 16.07
CA MET A 265 -21.00 -9.28 16.87
C MET A 265 -20.73 -9.63 18.33
N SER A 266 -20.63 -8.62 19.19
CA SER A 266 -20.69 -8.86 20.62
C SER A 266 -21.99 -9.60 20.93
N ASP A 267 -22.02 -10.47 21.95
CA ASP A 267 -23.24 -11.22 22.30
C ASP A 267 -24.42 -10.28 22.63
N VAL A 268 -24.12 -9.02 22.98
CA VAL A 268 -25.09 -7.93 23.22
C VAL A 268 -25.72 -7.41 21.93
N ASP A 269 -24.97 -7.31 20.83
CA ASP A 269 -25.49 -6.88 19.52
C ASP A 269 -26.32 -7.97 18.83
N ARG A 270 -25.97 -9.25 19.05
CA ARG A 270 -26.77 -10.40 18.57
C ARG A 270 -28.14 -10.47 19.23
N SER A 271 -28.20 -10.20 20.54
CA SER A 271 -29.44 -10.27 21.31
C SER A 271 -30.40 -9.12 20.97
N THR A 272 -29.89 -7.90 20.69
CA THR A 272 -30.74 -6.78 20.25
C THR A 272 -31.22 -6.90 18.78
N GLY A 273 -30.43 -7.52 17.89
CA GLY A 273 -30.83 -7.78 16.50
C GLY A 273 -31.99 -8.78 16.36
N GLY A 274 -32.05 -9.80 17.23
CA GLY A 274 -33.15 -10.78 17.26
C GLY A 274 -34.48 -10.19 17.73
N VAL A 275 -34.45 -9.23 18.67
CA VAL A 275 -35.67 -8.59 19.21
C VAL A 275 -36.34 -7.67 18.18
N LYS A 276 -35.56 -6.97 17.34
CA LYS A 276 -36.12 -6.09 16.30
C LYS A 276 -36.80 -6.85 15.14
N HIS A 277 -36.33 -8.06 14.84
CA HIS A 277 -37.01 -8.92 13.84
C HIS A 277 -38.31 -9.51 14.35
N HIS A 278 -38.45 -9.76 15.66
CA HIS A 278 -39.70 -10.25 16.24
C HIS A 278 -40.79 -9.16 16.33
N GLN A 279 -40.42 -7.91 16.57
CA GLN A 279 -41.39 -6.80 16.60
C GLN A 279 -41.90 -6.38 15.20
N ARG A 280 -41.11 -6.57 14.13
CA ARG A 280 -41.57 -6.26 12.76
C ARG A 280 -42.67 -7.22 12.24
N ASN A 281 -42.69 -8.46 12.71
CA ASN A 281 -43.70 -9.45 12.29
C ASN A 281 -45.03 -9.34 13.05
N GLN A 282 -45.13 -8.51 14.11
CA GLN A 282 -46.38 -8.34 14.87
C GLN A 282 -47.27 -7.17 14.37
N TYR A 283 -46.77 -6.31 13.48
CA TYR A 283 -47.55 -5.18 12.93
C TYR A 283 -48.03 -5.38 11.47
N SER A 284 -48.04 -6.61 10.97
CA SER A 284 -48.48 -6.94 9.60
C SER A 284 -49.71 -7.85 9.54
N ALA A 285 -50.42 -8.04 10.66
CA ALA A 285 -51.67 -8.79 10.72
C ALA A 285 -52.70 -7.97 11.51
N GLY A 286 -53.45 -7.14 10.78
CA GLY A 286 -54.54 -6.31 11.25
C GLY A 286 -55.23 -5.68 10.05
#